data_AF-A0A5N6K1L8-F1
#
_entry.id   AF-A0A5N6K1L8-F1
#
_cell.length_a   1.000
_cell.length_b   1.000
_cell.length_c   1.000
_cell.angle_alpha   90.00
_cell.angle_beta   90.00
_cell.angle_gamma   90.00
#
_symmetry.space_group_name_H-M   'P 1'
#
loop_
_entity.id
_entity.type
_entity.pdbx_description
1 polymer ?
#
loop_
_entity_poly.entity_id
_entity_poly.type
_entity_poly.pdbx_seq_one_letter_code
_entity_poly.pdbx_strand_id
1 'polypeptide(L)'
;MPAFSHEMLRRKISVVIVGYPATPLISSRARFCVSAAHNKDDMDRILAACDEVGDVLQLKFSTGVAGGAEHLPDGVTPEMEKEWQKANGLQGVVKPPRWSLREVIANGVADVKEPLR
;
A
#
# COMPACT_ATOMS: atom_id res chain seq x y z
N MET A 1 4.45 18.78 -3.60
CA MET A 1 5.12 17.99 -2.54
C MET A 1 6.65 18.03 -2.68
N PRO A 2 7.33 19.13 -2.36
CA PRO A 2 8.79 19.22 -2.50
C PRO A 2 9.55 18.32 -1.50
N ALA A 3 9.06 18.21 -0.26
CA ALA A 3 9.69 17.40 0.79
C ALA A 3 9.84 15.92 0.39
N PHE A 4 8.78 15.33 -0.17
CA PHE A 4 8.82 13.94 -0.66
C PHE A 4 9.88 13.75 -1.74
N SER A 5 9.99 14.68 -2.70
CA SER A 5 11.02 14.64 -3.74
C SER A 5 12.43 14.64 -3.17
N HIS A 6 12.71 15.54 -2.22
CA HIS A 6 14.03 15.65 -1.60
C HIS A 6 14.38 14.41 -0.76
N GLU A 7 13.43 13.85 -0.02
CA GLU A 7 13.64 12.64 0.77
C GLU A 7 13.92 11.40 -0.10
N MET A 8 13.24 11.27 -1.24
CA MET A 8 13.50 10.20 -2.21
C MET A 8 14.85 10.39 -2.90
N LEU A 9 15.20 11.62 -3.27
CA LEU A 9 16.49 11.92 -3.90
C LEU A 9 17.68 11.64 -2.95
N ARG A 10 17.54 11.92 -1.65
CA ARG A 10 18.53 11.56 -0.63
C ARG A 10 18.78 10.05 -0.59
N ARG A 11 17.75 9.24 -0.82
CA ARG A 11 17.80 7.77 -0.93
C ARG A 11 18.22 7.27 -2.32
N LYS A 12 18.63 8.18 -3.21
CA LYS A 12 19.03 7.92 -4.60
C LYS A 12 17.91 7.32 -5.46
N ILE A 13 16.66 7.72 -5.19
CA ILE A 13 15.48 7.33 -5.97
C ILE A 13 14.92 8.59 -6.63
N SER A 14 14.83 8.58 -7.95
CA SER A 14 14.21 9.68 -8.71
C SER A 14 12.70 9.46 -8.81
N VAL A 15 11.91 10.47 -8.47
CA VAL A 15 10.44 10.42 -8.51
C VAL A 15 9.89 11.65 -9.21
N VAL A 16 8.78 11.48 -9.94
CA VAL A 16 8.08 12.59 -10.58
C VAL A 16 7.03 13.13 -9.62
N ILE A 17 7.18 14.37 -9.18
CA ILE A 17 6.11 15.08 -8.47
C ILE A 17 5.27 15.85 -9.48
N VAL A 18 3.97 15.57 -9.49
CA VAL A 18 3.00 16.25 -10.33
C VAL A 18 2.21 17.24 -9.46
N GLY A 19 2.17 18.50 -9.89
CA GLY A 19 1.42 19.57 -9.25
C GLY A 19 0.79 20.50 -10.29
N TYR A 20 0.24 21.62 -9.84
CA TYR A 20 -0.32 22.65 -10.72
C TYR A 20 0.74 23.11 -11.76
N PRO A 21 0.39 23.23 -13.06
CA PRO A 21 -0.96 23.17 -13.66
C PRO A 21 -1.43 21.78 -14.10
N ALA A 22 -0.60 20.75 -14.02
CA ALA A 22 -0.94 19.41 -14.50
C ALA A 22 -2.01 18.70 -13.64
N THR A 23 -2.13 19.07 -12.36
CA THR A 23 -3.20 18.63 -11.46
C THR A 23 -3.72 19.84 -10.65
N PRO A 24 -4.98 19.83 -10.18
CA PRO A 24 -5.45 20.79 -9.18
C PRO A 24 -4.51 20.87 -7.98
N LEU A 25 -4.44 22.04 -7.34
CA LEU A 25 -3.49 22.30 -6.25
C LEU A 25 -3.60 21.25 -5.12
N ILE A 26 -4.83 20.89 -4.76
CA ILE A 26 -5.16 19.94 -3.68
C ILE A 26 -4.90 18.47 -4.02
N SER A 27 -4.70 18.14 -5.30
CA SER A 27 -4.52 16.75 -5.78
C SER A 27 -3.13 16.51 -6.38
N SER A 28 -2.15 17.28 -5.89
CA SER A 28 -0.74 17.02 -6.14
C SER A 28 -0.36 15.60 -5.71
N ARG A 29 0.42 14.89 -6.51
CA ARG A 29 0.75 13.48 -6.30
C ARG A 29 2.15 13.12 -6.78
N ALA A 30 2.71 12.05 -6.23
CA ALA A 30 3.88 11.39 -6.83
C ALA A 30 3.42 10.44 -7.95
N ARG A 31 4.12 10.45 -9.09
CA ARG A 31 3.89 9.53 -10.22
C ARG A 31 5.10 8.61 -10.34
N PHE A 32 4.88 7.32 -10.16
CA PHE A 32 5.89 6.29 -10.39
C PHE A 32 5.81 5.81 -11.83
N CYS A 33 6.93 5.85 -12.53
CA CYS A 33 7.05 5.42 -13.91
C CYS A 33 7.75 4.06 -13.94
N VAL A 34 6.97 2.98 -13.89
CA VAL A 34 7.48 1.61 -13.90
C VAL A 34 7.65 1.14 -15.35
N SER A 35 8.73 0.39 -15.61
CA SER A 35 9.05 -0.18 -16.91
C SER A 35 9.65 -1.58 -16.73
N ALA A 36 9.73 -2.36 -17.81
CA ALA A 36 10.31 -3.71 -17.79
C ALA A 36 11.80 -3.75 -17.40
N ALA A 37 12.49 -2.60 -17.33
CA ALA A 37 13.87 -2.53 -16.87
C ALA A 37 14.02 -2.60 -15.34
N HIS A 38 12.94 -2.35 -14.59
CA HIS A 38 12.98 -2.44 -13.14
C HIS A 38 12.86 -3.89 -12.70
N ASN A 39 13.69 -4.29 -11.73
CA ASN A 39 13.65 -5.61 -11.13
C ASN A 39 12.86 -5.61 -9.79
N LYS A 40 12.74 -6.79 -9.17
CA LYS A 40 12.06 -6.94 -7.88
C LYS A 40 12.76 -6.15 -6.76
N ASP A 41 14.09 -6.11 -6.76
CA ASP A 41 14.85 -5.39 -5.74
C ASP A 41 14.61 -3.87 -5.83
N ASP A 42 14.49 -3.32 -7.04
CA ASP A 42 14.12 -1.92 -7.26
C ASP A 42 12.72 -1.63 -6.69
N MET A 43 11.78 -2.55 -6.89
CA MET A 43 10.41 -2.45 -6.36
C MET A 43 10.38 -2.54 -4.84
N ASP A 44 11.14 -3.45 -4.24
CA ASP A 44 11.21 -3.60 -2.78
C ASP A 44 11.88 -2.38 -2.13
N ARG A 45 12.93 -1.85 -2.77
CA ARG A 45 13.61 -0.65 -2.33
C ARG A 45 12.70 0.58 -2.38
N ILE A 46 11.92 0.76 -3.44
CA ILE A 46 11.02 1.91 -3.53
C ILE A 46 9.86 1.80 -2.53
N LEU A 47 9.34 0.59 -2.29
CA LEU A 47 8.31 0.35 -1.27
C LEU A 47 8.83 0.67 0.13
N ALA A 48 10.03 0.21 0.49
CA ALA A 48 10.66 0.51 1.77
C ALA A 48 10.89 2.02 1.96
N ALA A 49 11.41 2.69 0.93
CA ALA A 49 11.60 4.14 0.97
C ALA A 49 10.28 4.90 1.11
N CYS A 50 9.22 4.48 0.41
CA CYS A 50 7.90 5.09 0.54
C CYS A 50 7.31 4.91 1.95
N ASP A 51 7.53 3.76 2.57
CA ASP A 51 7.07 3.47 3.93
C ASP A 51 7.74 4.40 4.95
N GLU A 52 9.07 4.51 4.91
CA GLU A 52 9.84 5.41 5.78
C GLU A 52 9.47 6.89 5.55
N VAL A 53 9.46 7.35 4.30
CA VAL A 53 9.18 8.75 3.97
C VAL A 53 7.73 9.10 4.31
N GLY A 54 6.82 8.14 4.15
CA GLY A 54 5.44 8.26 4.56
C GLY A 54 5.30 8.50 6.06
N ASP A 55 6.12 7.86 6.88
CA ASP A 55 6.13 8.09 8.34
C ASP A 55 6.80 9.41 8.70
N VAL A 56 7.97 9.71 8.13
CA VAL A 56 8.69 10.96 8.41
C VAL A 56 7.87 12.20 8.05
N LEU A 57 7.18 12.17 6.91
CA LEU A 57 6.36 13.28 6.42
C LEU A 57 4.90 13.19 6.86
N GLN A 58 4.54 12.18 7.66
CA GLN A 58 3.18 11.93 8.15
C GLN A 58 2.13 11.88 7.03
N LEU A 59 2.42 11.20 5.92
CA LEU A 59 1.59 11.16 4.71
C LEU A 59 0.60 9.97 4.65
N LYS A 60 0.65 9.07 5.62
CA LYS A 60 -0.18 7.85 5.66
C LYS A 60 -1.59 8.12 6.22
N PHE A 61 -2.40 8.84 5.46
CA PHE A 61 -3.76 9.25 5.85
C PHE A 61 -4.88 8.26 5.49
N SER A 62 -4.59 7.17 4.77
CA SER A 62 -5.61 6.20 4.33
C SER A 62 -6.31 5.55 5.53
N THR A 63 -7.63 5.38 5.41
CA THR A 63 -8.50 4.73 6.41
C THR A 63 -8.46 3.20 6.36
N GLY A 64 -7.67 2.61 5.45
CA GLY A 64 -7.55 1.15 5.29
C GLY A 64 -8.73 0.49 4.57
N VAL A 65 -9.78 1.24 4.22
CA VAL A 65 -11.01 0.70 3.58
C VAL A 65 -10.74 0.02 2.23
N ALA A 66 -9.63 0.35 1.56
CA ALA A 66 -9.25 -0.20 0.26
C ALA A 66 -7.98 -1.05 0.29
N GLY A 67 -7.41 -1.37 1.46
CA GLY A 67 -6.14 -2.08 1.49
C GLY A 67 -5.82 -2.79 2.78
N GLY A 68 -6.13 -4.09 2.82
CA GLY A 68 -5.43 -5.07 3.65
C GLY A 68 -6.26 -5.82 4.67
N ALA A 69 -7.50 -6.18 4.32
CA ALA A 69 -8.27 -7.07 5.19
C ALA A 69 -7.40 -8.28 5.59
N GLU A 70 -7.44 -8.61 6.88
CA GLU A 70 -6.67 -9.73 7.40
C GLU A 70 -7.07 -11.01 6.66
N HIS A 71 -6.08 -11.86 6.38
CA HIS A 71 -6.36 -13.14 5.73
C HIS A 71 -7.30 -13.96 6.61
N LEU A 72 -8.25 -14.66 5.99
CA LEU A 72 -9.11 -15.57 6.76
C LEU A 72 -8.25 -16.66 7.43
N PRO A 73 -8.68 -17.14 8.61
CA PRO A 73 -8.03 -18.29 9.25
C PRO A 73 -8.07 -19.52 8.33
N ASP A 74 -7.07 -20.39 8.48
CA ASP A 74 -6.99 -21.64 7.72
C ASP A 74 -8.28 -22.46 7.85
N GLY A 75 -8.88 -22.78 6.70
CA GLY A 75 -10.11 -23.57 6.61
C GLY A 75 -11.43 -22.77 6.53
N VAL A 76 -11.38 -21.44 6.64
CA VAL A 76 -12.56 -20.58 6.41
C VAL A 76 -12.56 -20.09 4.97
N THR A 77 -13.56 -20.48 4.17
CA THR A 77 -13.71 -19.99 2.80
C THR A 77 -14.35 -18.59 2.79
N PRO A 78 -14.21 -17.82 1.69
CA PRO A 78 -14.88 -16.53 1.55
C PRO A 78 -16.39 -16.59 1.72
N GLU A 79 -17.04 -17.70 1.35
CA GLU A 79 -18.48 -17.85 1.54
C GLU A 79 -18.86 -18.00 3.02
N MET A 80 -17.99 -18.64 3.83
CA MET A 80 -18.22 -18.90 5.25
C MET A 80 -17.83 -17.73 6.17
N GLU A 81 -17.19 -16.70 5.61
CA GLU A 81 -16.67 -15.54 6.36
C GLU A 81 -17.72 -14.87 7.24
N LYS A 82 -18.92 -14.62 6.72
CA LYS A 82 -19.99 -13.95 7.47
C LYS A 82 -20.46 -14.79 8.66
N GLU A 83 -20.54 -16.10 8.49
CA GLU A 83 -20.95 -17.03 9.55
C GLU A 83 -19.87 -17.14 10.62
N TRP A 84 -18.60 -17.22 10.21
CA TRP A 84 -17.46 -17.22 11.11
C TRP A 84 -17.34 -15.92 11.91
N GLN A 85 -17.49 -14.75 11.27
CA GLN A 85 -17.47 -13.46 11.95
C GLN A 85 -18.59 -13.36 12.99
N LYS A 86 -19.79 -13.86 12.66
CA LYS A 86 -20.93 -13.91 13.57
C LYS A 86 -20.67 -14.85 14.75
N ALA A 87 -20.11 -16.03 14.50
CA ALA A 87 -19.77 -17.01 15.54
C ALA A 87 -18.69 -16.52 16.51
N ASN A 88 -17.76 -15.68 16.05
CA ASN A 88 -16.67 -15.13 16.85
C ASN A 88 -16.97 -13.72 17.42
N GLY A 89 -18.18 -13.19 17.22
CA GLY A 89 -18.54 -11.85 17.71
C GLY A 89 -17.78 -10.70 17.04
N LEU A 90 -17.22 -10.92 15.85
CA LEU A 90 -16.44 -9.94 15.08
C LEU A 90 -17.30 -9.12 14.11
N GLN A 91 -18.62 -9.35 14.13
CA GLN A 91 -19.56 -8.68 13.23
C GLN A 91 -19.57 -7.16 13.49
N GLY A 92 -19.14 -6.37 12.49
CA GLY A 92 -19.09 -4.92 12.55
C GLY A 92 -17.80 -4.33 13.12
N VAL A 93 -16.82 -5.15 13.51
CA VAL A 93 -15.49 -4.70 13.91
C VAL A 93 -14.65 -4.47 12.66
N VAL A 94 -14.62 -3.23 12.18
CA VAL A 94 -13.70 -2.83 11.10
C VAL A 94 -12.37 -2.46 11.74
N LYS A 95 -11.44 -3.42 11.80
CA LYS A 95 -10.05 -3.13 12.14
C LYS A 95 -9.40 -2.49 10.91
N PRO A 96 -8.95 -1.21 10.95
CA PRO A 96 -8.36 -0.57 9.80
C PRO A 96 -7.08 -1.31 9.43
N PRO A 97 -6.98 -1.86 8.21
CA PRO A 97 -5.76 -2.49 7.82
C PRO A 97 -4.70 -1.49 7.39
N ARG A 98 -3.46 -1.82 7.71
CA ARG A 98 -2.25 -1.32 7.07
C ARG A 98 -1.42 -2.54 6.78
N TRP A 99 -1.18 -2.83 5.51
CA TRP A 99 -0.16 -3.82 5.17
C TRP A 99 1.17 -3.36 5.74
N SER A 100 1.80 -4.21 6.53
CA SER A 100 3.20 -4.00 6.89
C SER A 100 4.05 -4.13 5.63
N LEU A 101 5.16 -3.40 5.57
CA LEU A 101 6.12 -3.52 4.48
C LEU A 101 6.54 -4.98 4.25
N ARG A 102 6.70 -5.74 5.34
CA ARG A 102 7.03 -7.16 5.30
C ARG A 102 5.96 -7.98 4.57
N GLU A 103 4.69 -7.78 4.88
CA GLU A 103 3.58 -8.47 4.21
C GLU A 103 3.52 -8.09 2.73
N VAL A 104 3.68 -6.80 2.39
CA VAL A 104 3.69 -6.37 0.98
C VAL A 104 4.81 -7.06 0.20
N ILE A 105 6.02 -7.12 0.76
CA ILE A 105 7.19 -7.73 0.09
C ILE A 105 7.03 -9.24 -0.04
N ALA A 106 6.38 -9.90 0.93
CA ALA A 106 6.12 -11.34 0.92
C ALA A 106 5.15 -11.75 -0.19
N ASN A 107 4.24 -10.85 -0.57
CA ASN A 107 3.35 -11.06 -1.71
C ASN A 107 4.06 -10.68 -3.03
N GLY A 108 3.87 -11.50 -4.05
CA GLY A 108 4.45 -11.38 -5.38
C GLY A 108 3.44 -11.51 -6.51
N VAL A 109 3.93 -11.95 -7.68
CA VAL A 109 3.14 -11.97 -8.92
C VAL A 109 2.06 -13.07 -8.91
N ALA A 110 2.19 -14.09 -8.07
CA ALA A 110 1.16 -15.13 -7.97
C ALA A 110 -0.10 -14.59 -7.28
N ASP A 111 0.06 -13.75 -6.25
CA ASP A 111 -1.03 -13.28 -5.40
C ASP A 111 -2.00 -12.35 -6.16
N VAL A 112 -1.57 -11.74 -7.26
CA VAL A 112 -2.46 -10.92 -8.11
C VAL A 112 -3.53 -11.73 -8.83
N LYS A 113 -3.40 -13.07 -8.86
CA LYS A 113 -4.40 -13.97 -9.44
C LYS A 113 -5.51 -14.31 -8.46
N GLU A 114 -5.28 -14.05 -7.18
CA GLU A 114 -6.26 -14.28 -6.13
C GLU A 114 -7.17 -13.06 -5.98
N PRO A 115 -8.42 -13.24 -5.51
CA PRO A 115 -9.33 -12.12 -5.24
C PRO A 115 -8.73 -11.14 -4.21
N LEU A 116 -8.82 -9.84 -4.50
CA LEU A 116 -8.46 -8.80 -3.53
C LEU A 116 -9.36 -8.91 -2.29
N ARG A 117 -8.74 -8.82 -1.11
CA ARG A 117 -9.41 -8.76 0.19
C ARG A 117 -9.13 -7.45 0.92
#